data_AF-A0A7R9UKB3-F1
#
_entry.id   AF-A0A7R9UKB3-F1
#
_cell.length_a   1.000
_cell.length_b   1.000
_cell.length_c   1.000
_cell.angle_alpha   90.00
_cell.angle_beta   90.00
_cell.angle_gamma   90.00
#
_symmetry.space_group_name_H-M   'P 1'
#
loop_
_entity.id
_entity.type
_entity.pdbx_description
1 polymer ?
#
loop_
_entity_poly.entity_id
_entity_poly.type
_entity_poly.pdbx_seq_one_letter_code
_entity_poly.pdbx_strand_id
1 'polypeptide(L)'
;RVCAAWGFFDPSWVYGNDSLAGLAFGLLRQPLNRMEVAYLPPHAPSAAERADAPLFAENVRAQMAAELGVPTTGHSLDDVALQREARVLHLPVDKAVVEMSKLSGVFDVQRSTIRAVM
;
A
#
# COMPACT_ATOMS: atom_id res chain seq x y z
N ARG A 1 7.71 -14.25 4.26
CA ARG A 1 8.29 -13.29 3.32
C ARG A 1 7.58 -13.42 1.99
N VAL A 2 6.51 -12.65 1.78
CA VAL A 2 6.01 -12.28 0.46
C VAL A 2 6.61 -10.92 0.16
N CYS A 3 7.88 -10.91 -0.21
CA CYS A 3 8.59 -9.68 -0.57
C CYS A 3 8.96 -9.81 -2.04
N ALA A 4 8.26 -9.07 -2.89
CA ALA A 4 8.80 -8.71 -4.17
C ALA A 4 9.65 -7.45 -3.93
N ALA A 5 10.96 -7.63 -3.74
CA ALA A 5 11.88 -6.50 -3.75
C ALA A 5 12.00 -6.04 -5.20
N TRP A 6 11.16 -5.09 -5.60
CA TRP A 6 11.17 -4.56 -6.96
C TRP A 6 12.41 -3.69 -7.14
N GLY A 7 13.32 -4.11 -8.02
CA GLY A 7 14.56 -3.37 -8.27
C GLY A 7 14.35 -2.10 -9.10
N PHE A 8 13.42 -2.13 -10.07
CA PHE A 8 13.27 -1.04 -11.05
C PHE A 8 11.81 -0.70 -11.38
N PHE A 9 10.91 -1.68 -11.44
CA PHE A 9 9.49 -1.46 -11.74
C PHE A 9 8.62 -2.23 -10.75
N ASP A 10 7.71 -1.52 -10.07
CA ASP A 10 6.69 -2.11 -9.22
C ASP A 10 5.38 -2.30 -10.02
N PRO A 11 5.04 -3.54 -10.41
CA PRO A 11 3.81 -3.84 -11.13
C PRO A 11 2.56 -3.83 -10.23
N SER A 12 2.71 -3.74 -8.91
CA SER A 12 1.58 -3.69 -7.97
C SER A 12 0.86 -2.34 -7.99
N TRP A 13 1.50 -1.29 -8.50
CA TRP A 13 0.92 0.05 -8.61
C TRP A 13 0.14 0.24 -9.92
N VAL A 14 -1.01 -0.42 -10.03
CA VAL A 14 -1.83 -0.44 -11.26
C VAL A 14 -2.45 0.92 -11.59
N TYR A 15 -2.58 1.82 -10.61
CA TYR A 15 -3.25 3.12 -10.78
C TYR A 15 -2.45 4.19 -11.54
N GLY A 16 -1.17 3.96 -11.80
CA GLY A 16 -0.32 4.87 -12.58
C GLY A 16 -0.29 4.56 -14.08
N ASN A 17 -0.89 3.45 -14.52
CA ASN A 17 -0.75 2.94 -15.88
C ASN A 17 -2.12 2.64 -16.49
N ASP A 18 -2.75 3.67 -17.04
CA ASP A 18 -4.15 3.66 -17.46
C ASP A 18 -4.41 2.80 -18.74
N SER A 19 -3.38 2.12 -19.29
CA SER A 19 -3.50 1.27 -20.47
C SER A 19 -2.79 -0.07 -20.32
N LEU A 20 -3.42 -1.14 -20.85
CA LEU A 20 -2.84 -2.48 -20.90
C LEU A 20 -1.49 -2.49 -21.63
N ALA A 21 -1.34 -1.68 -22.68
CA ALA A 21 -0.10 -1.56 -23.44
C ALA A 21 1.04 -0.98 -22.59
N GLY A 22 0.75 0.08 -21.81
CA GLY A 22 1.73 0.66 -20.89
C GLY A 22 2.12 -0.31 -19.78
N LEU A 23 1.18 -1.12 -19.27
CA LEU A 23 1.46 -2.16 -18.28
C LEU A 23 2.35 -3.26 -18.89
N ALA A 24 2.00 -3.75 -20.07
CA ALA A 24 2.78 -4.76 -20.80
C ALA A 24 4.22 -4.26 -21.04
N PHE A 25 4.38 -3.03 -21.52
CA PHE A 25 5.70 -2.43 -21.69
C PHE A 25 6.45 -2.24 -20.36
N GLY A 26 5.74 -1.93 -19.27
CA GLY A 26 6.29 -1.89 -17.91
C GLY A 26 6.86 -3.22 -17.46
N LEU A 27 6.12 -4.30 -17.67
CA LEU A 27 6.57 -5.65 -17.34
C LEU A 27 7.78 -6.08 -18.19
N LEU A 28 7.85 -5.66 -19.45
CA LEU A 28 9.00 -5.95 -20.32
C LEU A 28 10.29 -5.24 -19.89
N ARG A 29 10.21 -4.15 -19.11
CA ARG A 29 11.39 -3.46 -18.57
C ARG A 29 12.10 -4.27 -17.48
N GLN A 30 11.43 -5.22 -16.85
CA GLN A 30 11.99 -6.09 -15.81
C GLN A 30 11.81 -7.58 -16.21
N PRO A 31 12.77 -8.16 -16.95
CA PRO A 31 12.62 -9.50 -17.54
C PRO A 31 12.57 -10.63 -16.50
N LEU A 32 13.04 -10.38 -15.27
CA LEU A 32 13.01 -11.34 -14.17
C LEU A 32 12.52 -10.66 -12.88
N ASN A 33 11.47 -11.23 -12.31
CA ASN A 33 10.94 -10.84 -11.01
C ASN A 33 11.19 -11.99 -10.03
N ARG A 34 12.03 -11.76 -9.03
CA ARG A 34 12.25 -12.74 -7.96
C ARG A 34 11.26 -12.46 -6.83
N MET A 35 10.47 -13.47 -6.48
CA MET A 35 9.53 -13.40 -5.37
C MET A 35 9.76 -14.63 -4.48
N GLU A 36 9.84 -14.38 -3.19
CA GLU A 36 9.77 -15.43 -2.17
C GLU A 36 8.36 -15.42 -1.58
N VAL A 37 7.88 -16.59 -1.16
CA VAL A 37 6.62 -16.75 -0.42
C VAL A 37 6.96 -17.49 0.86
N ALA A 38 6.50 -16.99 2.00
CA ALA A 38 6.52 -17.78 3.24
C ALA A 38 5.11 -17.92 3.79
N TYR A 39 4.82 -19.14 4.23
CA TYR A 39 3.58 -19.51 4.86
C TYR A 39 3.71 -19.29 6.36
N LEU A 40 2.80 -18.50 6.92
CA LEU A 40 2.71 -18.33 8.37
C LEU A 40 1.86 -19.46 8.97
N PRO A 41 2.09 -19.83 10.23
CA PRO A 41 1.19 -20.73 10.96
C PRO A 41 -0.25 -20.18 10.96
N PRO A 42 -1.27 -21.04 10.96
CA PRO A 42 -2.66 -20.60 11.06
C PRO A 42 -2.90 -19.75 12.32
N HIS A 43 -3.51 -18.56 12.17
CA HIS A 43 -3.89 -17.70 13.29
C HIS A 43 -5.21 -18.17 13.90
N ALA A 44 -5.17 -18.65 15.14
CA ALA A 44 -6.35 -19.09 15.87
C ALA A 44 -6.96 -17.90 16.64
N PRO A 45 -8.24 -17.54 16.41
CA PRO A 45 -8.83 -16.37 17.02
C PRO A 45 -9.01 -16.55 18.53
N SER A 46 -8.60 -15.54 19.29
CA SER A 46 -8.88 -15.39 20.72
C SER A 46 -10.37 -15.15 21.00
N ALA A 47 -10.78 -15.18 22.28
CA ALA A 47 -12.17 -14.92 22.64
C ALA A 47 -12.66 -13.53 22.22
N ALA A 48 -11.79 -12.51 22.29
CA ALA A 48 -12.09 -11.16 21.85
C ALA A 48 -12.25 -11.07 20.33
N GLU A 49 -11.32 -11.68 19.58
CA GLU A 49 -11.38 -11.72 18.11
C GLU A 49 -12.57 -12.53 17.57
N ARG A 50 -13.04 -13.54 18.32
CA ARG A 50 -14.26 -14.25 17.97
C ARG A 50 -15.52 -13.39 18.09
N ALA A 51 -15.49 -12.37 18.95
CA ALA A 51 -16.60 -11.43 19.12
C ALA A 51 -16.50 -10.22 18.17
N ASP A 52 -15.32 -9.94 17.62
CA ASP A 52 -15.03 -8.78 16.78
C ASP A 52 -14.20 -9.20 15.54
N ALA A 53 -14.89 -9.36 14.41
CA ALA A 53 -14.27 -9.77 13.14
C ALA A 53 -13.27 -8.74 12.58
N PRO A 54 -13.55 -7.41 12.60
CA PRO A 54 -12.53 -6.40 12.31
C PRO A 54 -11.25 -6.54 13.13
N LEU A 55 -11.35 -6.78 14.44
CA LEU A 55 -10.19 -6.98 15.31
C LEU A 55 -9.35 -8.19 14.89
N PHE A 56 -9.99 -9.31 14.53
CA PHE A 56 -9.29 -10.48 13.99
C PHE A 56 -8.50 -10.13 12.71
N ALA A 57 -9.14 -9.45 11.77
CA ALA A 57 -8.50 -9.05 10.51
C ALA A 57 -7.31 -8.10 10.75
N GLU A 58 -7.45 -7.15 11.68
CA GLU A 58 -6.41 -6.22 12.08
C GLU A 58 -5.18 -6.95 12.64
N ASN A 59 -5.40 -7.93 13.53
CA ASN A 59 -4.33 -8.71 14.15
C ASN A 59 -3.61 -9.63 13.16
N VAL A 60 -4.36 -10.32 12.29
CA VAL A 60 -3.75 -11.14 11.21
C VAL A 60 -2.89 -10.26 10.30
N ARG A 61 -3.40 -9.09 9.91
CA ARG A 61 -2.67 -8.12 9.08
C ARG A 61 -1.41 -7.63 9.78
N ALA A 62 -1.49 -7.30 11.07
CA ALA A 62 -0.34 -6.90 11.87
C ALA A 62 0.73 -8.01 11.94
N GLN A 63 0.32 -9.27 12.10
CA GLN A 63 1.22 -10.41 12.10
C GLN A 63 1.92 -10.59 10.74
N MET A 64 1.17 -10.49 9.64
CA MET A 64 1.74 -10.54 8.29
C MET A 64 2.74 -9.39 8.05
N ALA A 65 2.39 -8.18 8.47
CA ALA A 65 3.24 -7.00 8.34
C ALA A 65 4.54 -7.11 9.16
N ALA A 66 4.45 -7.64 10.39
CA ALA A 66 5.61 -7.88 11.24
C ALA A 66 6.60 -8.87 10.60
N GLU A 67 6.09 -9.96 10.02
CA GLU A 67 6.90 -10.97 9.30
C GLU A 67 7.52 -10.46 7.99
N LEU A 68 6.90 -9.43 7.41
CA LEU A 68 7.41 -8.72 6.23
C LEU A 68 8.37 -7.57 6.60
N GLY A 69 8.37 -7.13 7.86
CA GLY A 69 9.13 -5.95 8.30
C GLY A 69 8.60 -4.64 7.71
N VAL A 70 7.30 -4.55 7.42
CA VAL A 70 6.65 -3.38 6.82
C VAL A 70 5.60 -2.78 7.77
N PRO A 71 5.29 -1.47 7.69
CA PRO A 71 4.21 -0.88 8.45
C PRO A 71 2.84 -1.27 7.87
N THR A 72 1.79 -1.19 8.70
CA THR A 72 0.40 -1.26 8.24
C THR A 72 -0.12 0.14 7.90
N THR A 73 -0.93 0.26 6.85
CA THR A 73 -1.60 1.52 6.46
C THR A 73 -3.11 1.39 6.57
N GLY A 74 -3.83 2.48 6.80
CA GLY A 74 -5.28 2.48 7.02
C GLY A 74 -6.09 2.62 5.74
N HIS A 75 -5.51 2.30 4.58
CA HIS A 75 -6.15 2.53 3.29
C HIS A 75 -7.40 1.66 3.12
N SER A 76 -8.52 2.33 2.84
CA SER A 76 -9.73 1.74 2.34
C SER A 76 -9.78 1.79 0.80
N LEU A 77 -10.67 1.00 0.19
CA LEU A 77 -10.96 1.12 -1.24
C LEU A 77 -11.47 2.53 -1.61
N ASP A 78 -12.17 3.17 -0.68
CA ASP A 78 -12.72 4.52 -0.86
C ASP A 78 -11.61 5.57 -0.95
N ASP A 79 -10.49 5.40 -0.23
CA ASP A 79 -9.33 6.30 -0.35
C ASP A 79 -8.73 6.27 -1.76
N VAL A 80 -8.71 5.09 -2.39
CA VAL A 80 -8.21 4.92 -3.75
C VAL A 80 -9.17 5.51 -4.78
N ALA A 81 -10.48 5.30 -4.60
CA ALA A 81 -11.51 5.91 -5.42
C ALA A 81 -11.46 7.45 -5.32
N LEU A 82 -11.34 7.98 -4.10
CA LEU A 82 -11.19 9.42 -3.84
C LEU A 82 -9.93 9.98 -4.50
N GLN A 83 -8.79 9.30 -4.38
CA GLN A 83 -7.55 9.71 -5.01
C GLN A 83 -7.68 9.75 -6.54
N ARG A 84 -8.39 8.78 -7.13
CA ARG A 84 -8.65 8.73 -8.57
C ARG A 84 -9.48 9.93 -9.03
N GLU A 85 -10.60 10.21 -8.37
CA GLU A 85 -11.46 11.34 -8.73
C GLU A 85 -10.75 12.68 -8.51
N ALA A 86 -9.98 12.81 -7.44
CA ALA A 86 -9.16 13.99 -7.20
C ALA A 86 -8.11 14.21 -8.29
N ARG A 87 -7.51 13.13 -8.84
CA ARG A 87 -6.59 13.20 -9.98
C ARG A 87 -7.27 13.70 -11.25
N VAL A 88 -8.46 13.20 -11.56
CA VAL A 88 -9.27 13.64 -12.72
C VAL A 88 -9.62 15.13 -12.60
N LEU A 89 -9.93 15.58 -11.39
CA LEU A 89 -10.26 16.98 -11.09
C LEU A 89 -9.03 17.88 -10.90
N HIS A 90 -7.81 17.36 -11.11
CA HIS A 90 -6.54 18.07 -10.88
C HIS A 90 -6.44 18.73 -9.49
N LEU A 91 -7.06 18.10 -8.48
CA LEU A 91 -7.04 18.60 -7.12
C LEU A 91 -5.66 18.39 -6.48
N PRO A 92 -5.24 19.32 -5.62
CA PRO A 92 -3.94 19.22 -5.00
C PRO A 92 -3.91 18.02 -4.03
N VAL A 93 -2.77 17.33 -3.98
CA VAL A 93 -2.57 16.01 -3.35
C VAL A 93 -2.98 15.99 -1.86
N ASP A 94 -3.08 17.15 -1.21
CA ASP A 94 -3.50 17.37 0.19
C ASP A 94 -4.94 17.05 0.42
N LYS A 95 -5.76 17.31 -0.58
CA LYS A 95 -7.20 17.05 -0.52
C LYS A 95 -7.53 15.64 -1.02
N ALA A 96 -6.60 15.03 -1.74
CA ALA A 96 -6.76 13.71 -2.36
C ALA A 96 -6.29 12.56 -1.46
N VAL A 97 -5.27 12.77 -0.63
CA VAL A 97 -4.67 11.73 0.22
C VAL A 97 -4.91 12.07 1.68
N VAL A 98 -6.00 11.53 2.24
CA VAL A 98 -6.42 11.77 3.63
C VAL A 98 -5.30 11.41 4.61
N GLU A 99 -4.52 10.36 4.33
CA GLU A 99 -3.41 9.94 5.19
C GLU A 99 -2.22 10.91 5.20
N MET A 100 -2.04 11.73 4.16
CA MET A 100 -0.96 12.71 4.13
C MET A 100 -1.16 13.79 5.21
N SER A 101 -2.42 14.12 5.52
CA SER A 101 -2.77 15.02 6.63
C SER A 101 -2.38 14.43 7.98
N LYS A 102 -2.62 13.12 8.18
CA LYS A 102 -2.24 12.39 9.40
C LYS A 102 -0.71 12.29 9.56
N LEU A 103 0.01 11.99 8.48
CA LEU A 103 1.47 11.90 8.48
C LEU A 103 2.14 13.25 8.80
N SER A 104 1.62 14.36 8.25
CA SER A 104 2.16 15.69 8.56
C SER A 104 2.03 16.07 10.03
N GLY A 105 0.96 15.63 10.71
CA GLY A 105 0.77 15.88 12.13
C GLY A 105 1.63 15.01 13.05
N VAL A 106 2.01 13.80 12.61
CA VAL A 106 2.83 12.87 13.42
C VAL A 106 4.32 13.12 13.23
N PHE A 107 4.76 13.40 12.00
CA PHE A 107 6.18 13.49 11.66
C PHE A 107 6.69 14.92 11.47
N ASP A 108 5.83 15.94 11.53
CA ASP A 108 6.15 17.34 11.19
C ASP A 108 6.85 17.49 9.82
N VAL A 109 6.55 16.56 8.91
CA VAL A 109 7.20 16.51 7.59
C VAL A 109 6.43 17.37 6.61
N GLN A 110 7.14 18.35 6.06
CA GLN A 110 6.64 19.22 4.99
C GLN A 110 6.63 18.49 3.65
N ARG A 111 5.61 18.78 2.84
CA ARG A 111 5.40 18.20 1.51
C ARG A 111 6.56 18.43 0.54
N SER A 112 7.21 19.58 0.66
CA SER A 112 8.40 19.93 -0.11
C SER A 112 9.54 18.93 0.12
N THR A 113 9.65 18.41 1.35
CA THR A 113 10.67 17.45 1.73
C THR A 113 10.38 16.07 1.13
N ILE A 114 9.13 15.63 1.14
CA ILE A 114 8.72 14.34 0.54
C ILE A 114 8.89 14.37 -0.98
N ARG A 115 8.54 15.48 -1.63
CA ARG A 115 8.74 15.67 -3.07
C ARG A 115 10.22 15.69 -3.48
N ALA A 116 11.13 16.03 -2.58
CA ALA A 116 12.57 16.04 -2.87
C ALA A 116 13.21 14.65 -2.79
N VAL A 117 12.55 13.69 -2.13
CA VAL A 117 13.06 12.32 -1.91
C VAL A 117 12.47 11.32 -2.92
N MET A 118 11.35 11.67 -3.55
CA MET A 118 10.63 10.87 -4.54
C MET A 118 10.95 11.32 -5.96
#